data_AF-A0A6A3GEU5-F1
#
_entry.id   AF-A0A6A3GEU5-F1
#
_cell.length_a   1.000
_cell.length_b   1.000
_cell.length_c   1.000
_cell.angle_alpha   90.00
_cell.angle_beta   90.00
_cell.angle_gamma   90.00
#
_symmetry.space_group_name_H-M   'P 1'
#
loop_
_entity.id
_entity.type
_entity.pdbx_description
1 polymer ?
#
loop_
_entity_poly.entity_id
_entity_poly.type
_entity_poly.pdbx_seq_one_letter_code
_entity_poly.pdbx_strand_id
1 'polypeptide(L)'
;MRCACSACHHHSSQTNPTKVFNASRLGEAGVKLDDNPAVLQWLKYVDMYGAKKGNKQLSLVNRDVYVTLLKSSKTEADVAKLFQSLKQNPDLAKLGESLQQTQFKSWLIREMQPATIPGLLGLRNGIPTNDPRTEIWKKYAVVFAVSMRDKAAAGKSKLSTAELAALLKIFG
;
A
#
# COMPACT_ATOMS: atom_id res chain seq x y z
N MET A 1 45.72 22.37 -18.89
CA MET A 1 44.36 22.51 -18.32
C MET A 1 43.63 21.19 -18.52
N ARG A 2 43.29 20.48 -17.43
CA ARG A 2 42.54 19.22 -17.49
C ARG A 2 41.05 19.53 -17.33
N CYS A 3 40.25 19.09 -18.29
CA CYS A 3 38.79 19.07 -18.17
C CYS A 3 38.39 18.10 -17.05
N ALA A 4 37.49 18.52 -16.16
CA ALA A 4 36.85 17.64 -15.19
C ALA A 4 35.38 17.44 -15.58
N CYS A 5 35.05 16.22 -16.01
CA CYS A 5 33.69 15.73 -16.17
C CYS A 5 32.90 15.90 -14.86
N SER A 6 31.89 16.77 -14.87
CA SER A 6 30.80 16.72 -13.89
C SER A 6 29.63 15.97 -14.51
N ALA A 7 29.73 14.64 -14.54
CA ALA A 7 28.64 13.76 -14.94
C ALA A 7 28.58 12.55 -14.00
N CYS A 8 28.32 12.80 -12.73
CA CYS A 8 28.03 11.74 -11.75
C CYS A 8 26.62 11.94 -11.18
N HIS A 9 25.80 10.90 -11.31
CA HIS A 9 24.52 10.63 -10.61
C HIS A 9 23.21 11.24 -11.12
N HIS A 10 22.97 11.20 -12.43
CA HIS A 10 21.59 11.15 -12.96
C HIS A 10 21.45 10.00 -13.98
N HIS A 11 21.81 8.77 -13.60
CA HIS A 11 21.43 7.62 -14.43
C HIS A 11 19.91 7.46 -14.34
N SER A 12 19.26 7.67 -15.48
CA SER A 12 17.82 7.70 -15.65
C SER A 12 17.20 6.35 -15.32
N SER A 13 16.45 6.25 -14.23
CA SER A 13 15.49 5.16 -13.98
C SER A 13 14.32 5.29 -14.96
N GLN A 14 14.51 4.85 -16.21
CA GLN A 14 13.47 4.92 -17.27
C GLN A 14 12.56 3.69 -17.28
N THR A 15 13.05 2.55 -16.80
CA THR A 15 12.34 1.28 -16.86
C THR A 15 11.14 1.28 -15.90
N ASN A 16 9.97 0.88 -16.39
CA ASN A 16 8.79 0.76 -15.53
C ASN A 16 9.07 -0.21 -14.36
N PRO A 17 8.73 0.14 -13.10
CA PRO A 17 9.02 -0.71 -11.94
C PRO A 17 8.45 -2.12 -12.01
N THR A 18 7.31 -2.35 -12.68
CA THR A 18 6.76 -3.71 -12.92
C THR A 18 7.70 -4.55 -13.78
N LYS A 19 8.34 -3.95 -14.79
CA LYS A 19 9.32 -4.66 -15.62
C LYS A 19 10.55 -5.05 -14.80
N VAL A 20 11.02 -4.15 -13.94
CA VAL A 20 12.15 -4.42 -13.03
C VAL A 20 11.78 -5.55 -12.05
N PHE A 21 10.59 -5.49 -11.44
CA PHE A 21 10.09 -6.53 -10.55
C PHE A 21 10.12 -7.93 -11.19
N ASN A 22 9.61 -8.03 -12.42
CA ASN A 22 9.57 -9.29 -13.17
C ASN A 22 10.96 -9.77 -13.59
N ALA A 23 11.81 -8.87 -14.10
CA ALA A 23 13.18 -9.21 -14.50
C ALA A 23 14.04 -9.68 -13.31
N SER A 24 13.79 -9.15 -12.12
CA SER A 24 14.41 -9.57 -10.87
C SER A 24 13.75 -10.79 -10.22
N ARG A 25 12.76 -11.41 -10.88
CA ARG A 25 12.07 -12.63 -10.43
C ARG A 25 11.46 -12.51 -9.02
N LEU A 26 11.11 -11.28 -8.60
CA LEU A 26 10.58 -11.01 -7.25
C LEU A 26 9.14 -11.51 -7.05
N GLY A 27 8.44 -11.83 -8.15
CA GLY A 27 7.08 -12.38 -8.13
C GLY A 27 7.00 -13.90 -8.00
N GLU A 28 8.13 -14.61 -8.00
CA GLU A 28 8.13 -16.07 -7.95
C GLU A 28 7.57 -16.63 -6.65
N ALA A 29 7.07 -17.86 -6.73
CA ALA A 29 6.60 -18.59 -5.56
C ALA A 29 7.74 -18.74 -4.53
N GLY A 30 7.43 -18.55 -3.25
CA GLY A 30 8.40 -18.65 -2.17
C GLY A 30 9.22 -17.39 -1.89
N VAL A 31 9.25 -16.40 -2.79
CA VAL A 31 9.87 -15.10 -2.50
C VAL A 31 9.07 -14.40 -1.40
N LYS A 32 9.70 -14.08 -0.27
CA LYS A 32 9.07 -13.29 0.80
C LYS A 32 9.17 -11.79 0.48
N LEU A 33 8.15 -11.03 0.85
CA LEU A 33 8.14 -9.57 0.66
C LEU A 33 8.82 -8.86 1.84
N ASP A 34 8.56 -9.36 3.03
CA ASP A 34 9.17 -8.96 4.29
C ASP A 34 10.61 -9.44 4.37
N ASP A 35 11.47 -8.60 4.98
CA ASP A 35 12.89 -8.86 5.24
C ASP A 35 13.69 -9.34 4.03
N ASN A 36 13.24 -9.00 2.82
CA ASN A 36 13.90 -9.36 1.57
C ASN A 36 14.67 -8.14 1.00
N PRO A 37 16.02 -8.16 1.04
CA PRO A 37 16.82 -7.04 0.54
C PRO A 37 16.57 -6.69 -0.93
N ALA A 38 16.25 -7.69 -1.77
CA ALA A 38 15.98 -7.45 -3.19
C ALA A 38 14.63 -6.74 -3.40
N VAL A 39 13.61 -7.07 -2.60
CA VAL A 39 12.32 -6.36 -2.59
C VAL A 39 12.51 -4.93 -2.08
N LEU A 40 13.29 -4.75 -1.01
CA LEU A 40 13.61 -3.42 -0.48
C LEU A 40 14.35 -2.55 -1.52
N GLN A 41 15.32 -3.13 -2.23
CA GLN A 41 16.04 -2.44 -3.29
C GLN A 41 15.12 -2.04 -4.45
N TRP A 42 14.18 -2.93 -4.83
CA TRP A 42 13.17 -2.62 -5.82
C TRP A 42 12.21 -1.50 -5.36
N LEU A 43 11.86 -1.44 -4.08
CA LEU A 43 11.02 -0.36 -3.53
C LEU A 43 11.75 0.99 -3.50
N LYS A 44 13.05 1.01 -3.20
CA LYS A 44 13.88 2.20 -3.38
C LYS A 44 13.89 2.67 -4.84
N TYR A 45 13.94 1.71 -5.78
CA TYR A 45 13.81 2.02 -7.19
C TYR A 45 12.43 2.61 -7.54
N VAL A 46 11.34 2.06 -7.00
CA VAL A 46 9.97 2.60 -7.16
C VAL A 46 9.91 4.04 -6.69
N ASP A 47 10.45 4.34 -5.51
CA ASP A 47 10.45 5.70 -4.96
C ASP A 47 11.21 6.68 -5.87
N MET A 48 12.43 6.31 -6.28
CA MET A 48 13.24 7.10 -7.22
C MET A 48 12.58 7.27 -8.59
N TYR A 49 11.86 6.26 -9.07
CA TYR A 49 11.11 6.32 -10.33
C TYR A 49 9.92 7.28 -10.21
N GLY A 50 9.19 7.22 -9.10
CA GLY A 50 8.03 8.05 -8.80
C GLY A 50 8.38 9.52 -8.56
N ALA A 51 9.51 9.82 -7.90
CA ALA A 51 9.97 11.18 -7.63
C ALA A 51 10.19 12.03 -8.89
N LYS A 52 10.42 11.39 -10.04
CA LYS A 52 10.61 12.05 -11.35
C LYS A 52 9.29 12.32 -12.08
N LYS A 53 8.15 12.02 -11.46
CA LYS A 53 6.82 12.04 -12.09
C LYS A 53 5.92 13.04 -11.37
N GLY A 54 4.99 13.66 -12.10
CA GLY A 54 3.93 14.48 -11.50
C GLY A 54 2.93 13.64 -10.69
N ASN A 55 2.13 14.30 -9.85
CA ASN A 55 1.20 13.65 -8.90
C ASN A 55 0.27 12.61 -9.54
N LYS A 56 -0.27 12.90 -10.73
CA LYS A 56 -1.15 11.96 -11.46
C LYS A 56 -0.41 10.69 -11.83
N GLN A 57 0.82 10.81 -12.35
CA GLN A 57 1.63 9.68 -12.76
C GLN A 57 2.12 8.87 -11.56
N LEU A 58 2.43 9.52 -10.43
CA LEU A 58 2.77 8.82 -9.18
C LEU A 58 1.62 7.92 -8.70
N SER A 59 0.37 8.38 -8.79
CA SER A 59 -0.79 7.56 -8.42
C SER A 59 -0.94 6.32 -9.30
N LEU A 60 -0.61 6.43 -10.59
CA LEU A 60 -0.61 5.30 -11.52
C LEU A 60 0.52 4.31 -11.18
N VAL A 61 1.73 4.82 -10.89
CA VAL A 61 2.87 3.99 -10.46
C VAL A 61 2.52 3.20 -9.20
N ASN A 62 1.94 3.84 -8.18
CA ASN A 62 1.57 3.17 -6.94
C ASN A 62 0.49 2.10 -7.17
N ARG A 63 -0.48 2.37 -8.06
CA ARG A 63 -1.49 1.38 -8.46
C ARG A 63 -0.85 0.20 -9.19
N ASP A 64 0.09 0.46 -10.09
CA ASP A 64 0.80 -0.61 -10.82
C ASP A 64 1.64 -1.46 -9.87
N VAL A 65 2.32 -0.84 -8.90
CA VAL A 65 3.06 -1.55 -7.83
C VAL A 65 2.14 -2.45 -7.02
N TYR A 66 1.02 -1.92 -6.54
CA TYR A 66 0.02 -2.68 -5.77
C TYR A 66 -0.54 -3.88 -6.58
N VAL A 67 -0.95 -3.64 -7.82
CA VAL A 67 -1.45 -4.69 -8.72
C VAL A 67 -0.35 -5.71 -9.05
N THR A 68 0.89 -5.27 -9.26
CA THR A 68 2.03 -6.16 -9.54
C THR A 68 2.25 -7.12 -8.38
N LEU A 69 2.23 -6.62 -7.14
CA LEU A 69 2.38 -7.44 -5.95
C LEU A 69 1.22 -8.44 -5.81
N LEU A 70 -0.04 -8.03 -6.00
CA LEU A 70 -1.19 -8.94 -5.91
C LEU A 70 -1.30 -9.95 -7.05
N LYS A 71 -0.75 -9.63 -8.23
CA LYS A 71 -0.65 -10.59 -9.36
C LYS A 71 0.46 -11.61 -9.15
N SER A 72 1.41 -11.32 -8.26
CA SER A 72 2.35 -12.33 -7.78
C SER A 72 1.66 -13.21 -6.73
N SER A 73 2.33 -14.27 -6.28
CA SER A 73 1.81 -15.25 -5.30
C SER A 73 1.54 -14.69 -3.88
N LYS A 74 1.20 -13.41 -3.75
CA LYS A 74 1.13 -12.65 -2.49
C LYS A 74 -0.32 -12.32 -2.15
N THR A 75 -0.62 -12.42 -0.87
CA THR A 75 -1.95 -12.10 -0.35
C THR A 75 -2.10 -10.61 -0.06
N GLU A 76 -3.33 -10.13 0.09
CA GLU A 76 -3.60 -8.78 0.60
C GLU A 76 -2.93 -8.53 1.96
N ALA A 77 -2.86 -9.57 2.80
CA ALA A 77 -2.17 -9.50 4.09
C ALA A 77 -0.66 -9.27 3.92
N ASP A 78 -0.01 -9.96 2.99
CA ASP A 78 1.43 -9.80 2.75
C ASP A 78 1.75 -8.41 2.21
N VAL A 79 0.95 -7.93 1.27
CA VAL A 79 1.10 -6.59 0.69
C VAL A 79 0.83 -5.50 1.73
N ALA A 80 -0.20 -5.64 2.56
CA ALA A 80 -0.51 -4.68 3.61
C ALA A 80 0.61 -4.61 4.67
N LYS A 81 1.13 -5.76 5.11
CA LYS A 81 2.26 -5.82 6.05
C LYS A 81 3.50 -5.15 5.48
N LEU A 82 3.81 -5.40 4.20
CA LEU A 82 4.93 -4.74 3.52
C LEU A 82 4.76 -3.22 3.56
N PHE A 83 3.62 -2.69 3.11
CA PHE A 83 3.41 -1.24 3.09
C PHE A 83 3.46 -0.62 4.49
N GLN A 84 2.91 -1.31 5.49
CA GLN A 84 2.96 -0.88 6.88
C GLN A 84 4.39 -0.91 7.46
N SER A 85 5.25 -1.87 7.07
CA SER A 85 6.65 -1.91 7.52
C SER A 85 7.49 -0.80 6.89
N LEU A 86 7.24 -0.45 5.62
CA LEU A 86 7.94 0.66 4.96
C LEU A 86 7.76 2.00 5.66
N LYS A 87 6.63 2.20 6.35
CA LYS A 87 6.37 3.40 7.15
C LYS A 87 7.34 3.58 8.32
N GLN A 88 8.00 2.50 8.75
CA GLN A 88 9.01 2.53 9.80
C GLN A 88 10.43 2.77 9.25
N ASN A 89 10.59 2.75 7.93
CA ASN A 89 11.86 3.05 7.28
C ASN A 89 11.89 4.54 6.90
N PRO A 90 12.81 5.35 7.45
CA PRO A 90 12.86 6.79 7.17
C PRO A 90 12.93 7.15 5.67
N ASP A 91 13.68 6.36 4.88
CA ASP A 91 13.86 6.61 3.45
C ASP A 91 12.61 6.28 2.63
N LEU A 92 11.78 5.36 3.11
CA LEU A 92 10.63 4.82 2.38
C LEU A 92 9.29 5.15 3.03
N ALA A 93 9.27 5.92 4.12
CA ALA A 93 8.06 6.17 4.89
C ALA A 93 6.94 6.79 4.04
N LYS A 94 7.31 7.76 3.18
CA LYS A 94 6.38 8.42 2.25
C LYS A 94 5.86 7.46 1.19
N LEU A 95 6.72 6.62 0.62
CA LEU A 95 6.31 5.59 -0.33
C LEU A 95 5.33 4.61 0.33
N GLY A 96 5.69 4.08 1.51
CA GLY A 96 4.86 3.16 2.30
C GLY A 96 3.48 3.74 2.61
N GLU A 97 3.41 5.00 3.03
CA GLU A 97 2.14 5.69 3.25
C GLU A 97 1.32 5.82 1.96
N SER A 98 1.95 6.23 0.87
CA SER A 98 1.25 6.40 -0.42
C SER A 98 0.73 5.08 -1.00
N LEU A 99 1.48 3.98 -0.82
CA LEU A 99 1.07 2.63 -1.23
C LEU A 99 -0.06 2.10 -0.35
N GLN A 100 0.00 2.32 0.97
CA GLN A 100 -1.07 1.96 1.89
C GLN A 100 -2.37 2.71 1.59
N GLN A 101 -2.28 4.01 1.24
CA GLN A 101 -3.44 4.79 0.79
C GLN A 101 -4.02 4.25 -0.53
N THR A 102 -3.17 3.84 -1.47
CA THR A 102 -3.61 3.19 -2.71
C THR A 102 -4.36 1.88 -2.43
N GLN A 103 -3.86 1.05 -1.51
CA GLN A 103 -4.55 -0.16 -1.07
C GLN A 103 -5.93 0.16 -0.47
N PHE A 104 -6.02 1.12 0.46
CA PHE A 104 -7.29 1.53 1.06
C PHE A 104 -8.28 2.09 0.05
N LYS A 105 -7.82 2.90 -0.91
CA LYS A 105 -8.66 3.38 -2.01
C LYS A 105 -9.20 2.23 -2.85
N SER A 106 -8.39 1.21 -3.13
CA SER A 106 -8.85 0.01 -3.84
C SER A 106 -9.95 -0.71 -3.06
N TRP A 107 -9.76 -0.91 -1.76
CA TRP A 107 -10.78 -1.54 -0.90
C TRP A 107 -12.06 -0.71 -0.82
N LEU A 108 -11.99 0.62 -0.75
CA LEU A 108 -13.15 1.50 -0.81
C LEU A 108 -13.92 1.41 -2.13
N ILE A 109 -13.21 1.41 -3.26
CA ILE A 109 -13.83 1.27 -4.60
C ILE A 109 -14.54 -0.08 -4.74
N ARG A 110 -14.00 -1.12 -4.09
CA ARG A 110 -14.59 -2.46 -4.01
C ARG A 110 -15.64 -2.60 -2.90
N GLU A 111 -15.98 -1.50 -2.22
CA GLU A 111 -16.98 -1.44 -1.15
C GLU A 111 -16.73 -2.45 -0.02
N MET A 112 -15.45 -2.70 0.29
CA MET A 112 -15.09 -3.65 1.34
C MET A 112 -15.46 -3.09 2.71
N GLN A 113 -16.33 -3.80 3.42
CA GLN A 113 -16.77 -3.39 4.74
C GLN A 113 -15.66 -3.60 5.78
N PRO A 114 -15.44 -2.68 6.74
CA PRO A 114 -14.41 -2.84 7.78
C PRO A 114 -14.49 -4.17 8.54
N ALA A 115 -15.69 -4.74 8.68
CA ALA A 115 -15.91 -6.03 9.32
C ALA A 115 -15.29 -7.23 8.57
N THR A 116 -15.05 -7.12 7.26
CA THR A 116 -14.48 -8.22 6.44
C THR A 116 -12.96 -8.19 6.36
N ILE A 117 -12.36 -7.03 6.66
CA ILE A 117 -10.91 -6.81 6.54
C ILE A 117 -10.07 -7.70 7.46
N PRO A 118 -10.44 -8.01 8.72
CA PRO A 118 -9.68 -8.95 9.53
C PRO A 118 -9.51 -10.31 8.84
N GLY A 119 -10.57 -10.84 8.22
CA GLY A 119 -10.52 -12.07 7.45
C GLY A 119 -9.60 -11.98 6.23
N LEU A 120 -9.65 -10.84 5.52
CA LEU A 120 -8.75 -10.53 4.39
C LEU A 120 -7.28 -10.49 4.81
N LEU A 121 -6.99 -9.99 6.02
CA LEU A 121 -5.65 -9.91 6.60
C LEU A 121 -5.21 -11.20 7.31
N GLY A 122 -6.03 -12.26 7.26
CA GLY A 122 -5.72 -13.54 7.89
C GLY A 122 -5.87 -13.57 9.42
N LEU A 123 -6.58 -12.60 10.01
CA LEU A 123 -6.92 -12.56 11.44
C LEU A 123 -8.18 -13.40 11.71
N ARG A 124 -8.08 -14.72 11.53
CA ARG A 124 -9.22 -15.64 11.64
C ARG A 124 -9.51 -16.13 13.07
N ASN A 125 -8.49 -16.14 13.93
CA ASN A 125 -8.58 -16.67 15.30
C ASN A 125 -8.64 -15.53 16.35
N GLY A 126 -9.27 -14.41 15.99
CA GLY A 126 -9.31 -13.19 16.80
C GLY A 126 -8.34 -12.12 16.29
N ILE A 127 -8.43 -10.93 16.92
CA ILE A 127 -7.70 -9.72 16.53
C ILE A 127 -6.74 -9.36 17.66
N PRO A 128 -5.44 -9.69 17.55
CA PRO A 128 -4.48 -9.37 18.60
C PRO A 128 -4.18 -7.87 18.64
N THR A 129 -4.14 -7.27 19.83
CA THR A 129 -3.93 -5.83 19.98
C THR A 129 -2.56 -5.37 19.46
N ASN A 130 -1.52 -6.21 19.57
CA ASN A 130 -0.14 -5.87 19.20
C ASN A 130 0.28 -6.38 17.80
N ASP A 131 -0.68 -6.69 16.93
CA ASP A 131 -0.38 -7.15 15.56
C ASP A 131 -0.42 -5.96 14.57
N PRO A 132 0.59 -5.79 13.68
CA PRO A 132 0.57 -4.72 12.68
C PRO A 132 -0.67 -4.73 11.77
N ARG A 133 -1.29 -5.90 11.57
CA ARG A 133 -2.53 -6.06 10.80
C ARG A 133 -3.74 -5.45 11.51
N THR A 134 -3.74 -5.44 12.83
CA THR A 134 -4.77 -4.78 13.64
C THR A 134 -4.72 -3.27 13.44
N GLU A 135 -3.52 -2.69 13.36
CA GLU A 135 -3.35 -1.27 13.08
C GLU A 135 -3.78 -0.90 11.66
N ILE A 136 -3.45 -1.73 10.67
CA ILE A 136 -3.92 -1.57 9.28
C ILE A 136 -5.45 -1.56 9.22
N TRP A 137 -6.09 -2.52 9.91
CA TRP A 137 -7.54 -2.63 9.98
C TRP A 137 -8.20 -1.39 10.60
N LYS A 138 -7.71 -0.94 11.75
CA LYS A 138 -8.22 0.27 12.43
C LYS A 138 -8.10 1.50 11.54
N LYS A 139 -6.95 1.70 10.88
CA LYS A 139 -6.74 2.81 9.94
C LYS A 139 -7.72 2.76 8.77
N TYR A 140 -7.94 1.58 8.20
CA TYR A 140 -8.93 1.43 7.14
C TYR A 140 -10.35 1.76 7.61
N ALA A 141 -10.74 1.32 8.82
CA ALA A 141 -12.05 1.64 9.39
C ALA A 141 -12.29 3.15 9.53
N VAL A 142 -11.25 3.91 9.93
CA VAL A 142 -11.31 5.39 9.96
C VAL A 142 -11.52 5.96 8.56
N VAL A 143 -10.73 5.51 7.58
CA VAL A 143 -10.84 5.96 6.17
C VAL A 143 -12.23 5.67 5.60
N PHE A 144 -12.78 4.49 5.90
CA PHE A 144 -14.14 4.11 5.52
C PHE A 144 -15.18 5.03 6.15
N ALA A 145 -15.12 5.27 7.46
CA ALA A 145 -16.06 6.14 8.15
C ALA A 145 -16.06 7.58 7.59
N VAL A 146 -14.87 8.13 7.30
CA VAL A 146 -14.73 9.45 6.65
C VAL A 146 -15.35 9.45 5.25
N SER A 147 -15.08 8.43 4.43
CA SER A 147 -15.66 8.33 3.09
C SER A 147 -17.19 8.27 3.12
N MET A 148 -17.76 7.57 4.10
CA MET A 148 -19.21 7.46 4.27
C MET A 148 -19.84 8.77 4.76
N ARG A 149 -19.17 9.49 5.67
CA ARG A 149 -19.58 10.83 6.08
C ARG A 149 -19.63 11.80 4.89
N ASP A 150 -18.58 11.82 4.08
CA ASP A 150 -18.46 12.74 2.95
C ASP A 150 -19.50 12.41 1.85
N LYS A 151 -19.79 11.12 1.64
CA LYS A 151 -20.87 10.63 0.76
C LYS A 151 -22.26 11.06 1.26
N ALA A 152 -22.52 10.94 2.56
CA ALA A 152 -23.77 11.38 3.18
C ALA A 152 -23.96 12.91 3.06
N ALA A 153 -22.89 13.69 3.27
CA ALA A 153 -22.88 15.13 3.07
C ALA A 153 -23.15 15.53 1.61
N ALA A 154 -22.72 14.70 0.65
CA ALA A 154 -23.01 14.87 -0.78
C ALA A 154 -24.38 14.33 -1.22
N GLY A 155 -25.24 13.91 -0.29
CA GLY A 155 -26.56 13.34 -0.59
C GLY A 155 -26.53 11.96 -1.26
N LYS A 156 -25.37 11.28 -1.27
CA LYS A 156 -25.15 10.00 -1.93
C LYS A 156 -24.97 8.90 -0.89
N SER A 157 -26.06 8.24 -0.50
CA SER A 157 -26.10 7.14 0.48
C SER A 157 -25.85 7.54 1.95
N LYS A 158 -26.55 6.88 2.88
CA LYS A 158 -26.40 7.03 4.35
C LYS A 158 -25.83 5.74 4.93
N LEU A 159 -24.98 5.87 5.95
CA LEU A 159 -24.46 4.74 6.69
C LEU A 159 -25.61 4.03 7.42
N SER A 160 -25.74 2.72 7.25
CA SER A 160 -26.76 1.93 7.94
C SER A 160 -26.46 1.80 9.44
N THR A 161 -27.50 1.56 10.24
CA THR A 161 -27.36 1.31 11.69
C THR A 161 -26.43 0.13 11.97
N ALA A 162 -26.40 -0.89 11.10
CA ALA A 162 -25.53 -2.04 11.22
C ALA A 162 -24.04 -1.69 10.98
N GLU A 163 -23.74 -0.86 9.98
CA GLU A 163 -22.39 -0.38 9.71
C GLU A 163 -21.87 0.53 10.83
N LEU A 164 -22.72 1.39 11.39
CA LEU A 164 -22.41 2.19 12.58
C LEU A 164 -22.09 1.33 13.79
N ALA A 165 -22.94 0.33 14.09
CA ALA A 165 -22.70 -0.59 15.19
C ALA A 165 -21.42 -1.41 14.99
N ALA A 166 -21.09 -1.79 13.75
CA ALA A 166 -19.85 -2.47 13.43
C ALA A 166 -18.63 -1.56 13.69
N LEU A 167 -18.66 -0.30 13.25
CA LEU A 167 -17.57 0.67 13.50
C LEU A 167 -17.36 0.93 14.99
N LEU A 168 -18.45 1.09 15.76
CA LEU A 168 -18.36 1.30 17.22
C LEU A 168 -17.63 0.14 17.92
N LYS A 169 -17.83 -1.11 17.47
CA LYS A 169 -17.11 -2.29 17.99
C LYS A 169 -15.61 -2.33 17.65
N ILE A 170 -15.13 -1.50 16.71
CA ILE A 170 -13.71 -1.42 16.34
C ILE A 170 -12.96 -0.49 17.30
N PHE A 171 -13.65 0.52 17.83
CA PHE A 171 -13.06 1.61 18.61
C PHE A 171 -13.49 1.64 20.08
N GLY A 172 -14.52 0.89 20.46
CA GLY A 172 -14.91 0.63 21.86
C GLY A 172 -14.35 -0.71 22.34
#